data_AF-A0A519F3I7-F1
#
_entry.id   AF-A0A519F3I7-F1
#
_cell.length_a   1.000
_cell.length_b   1.000
_cell.length_c   1.000
_cell.angle_alpha   90.00
_cell.angle_beta   90.00
_cell.angle_gamma   90.00
#
_symmetry.space_group_name_H-M   'P 1'
#
loop_
_entity.id
_entity.type
_entity.pdbx_description
1 polymer ?
#
loop_
_entity_poly.entity_id
_entity_poly.type
_entity_poly.pdbx_seq_one_letter_code
_entity_poly.pdbx_strand_id
1 'polypeptide(L)'
;MSLGSWTELIASGLITGGIYALVALGLNLQYGLMRILNIAHGEFLMVGAYLTWMVQTSFGLSPLLMVPVSFLLLMALGLAVHWLCFRRLTATSPNLDIFEARGLMVAFGLMFLVQNLISWAWGGELRGYDYLTQPVQFGGAQFAA
;
A
#
# COMPACT_ATOMS: atom_id res chain seq x y z
N MET A 1 -20.33 -24.17 -17.87
CA MET A 1 -19.69 -22.84 -17.71
C MET A 1 -20.17 -21.98 -18.86
N SER A 2 -20.81 -20.85 -18.59
CA SER A 2 -21.32 -19.94 -19.63
C SER A 2 -20.19 -19.04 -20.14
N LEU A 3 -20.34 -18.44 -21.32
CA LEU A 3 -19.36 -17.46 -21.83
C LEU A 3 -19.17 -16.29 -20.84
N GLY A 4 -20.25 -15.90 -20.14
CA GLY A 4 -20.23 -14.87 -19.09
C GLY A 4 -19.36 -15.22 -17.88
N SER A 5 -19.33 -16.49 -17.47
CA SER A 5 -18.45 -16.93 -16.36
C SER A 5 -16.95 -16.84 -16.71
N TRP A 6 -16.60 -17.01 -17.98
CA TRP A 6 -15.21 -16.84 -18.43
C TRP A 6 -14.79 -15.37 -18.44
N THR A 7 -15.68 -14.47 -18.88
CA THR A 7 -15.40 -13.03 -18.86
C THR A 7 -15.26 -12.49 -17.44
N GLU A 8 -16.08 -12.98 -16.52
CA GLU A 8 -15.97 -12.65 -15.08
C GLU A 8 -14.64 -13.10 -14.48
N LEU A 9 -14.22 -14.34 -14.78
CA LEU A 9 -12.98 -14.88 -14.25
C LEU A 9 -11.75 -14.13 -14.78
N ILE A 10 -11.74 -13.81 -16.08
CA ILE A 10 -10.67 -13.03 -16.71
C ILE A 10 -10.62 -11.62 -16.10
N ALA A 11 -11.76 -10.94 -15.97
CA ALA A 11 -11.81 -9.61 -15.38
C ALA A 11 -11.34 -9.61 -13.92
N SER A 12 -11.83 -10.54 -13.11
CA SER A 12 -11.43 -10.67 -11.70
C SER A 12 -9.93 -10.97 -11.55
N GLY A 13 -9.40 -11.84 -12.43
CA GLY A 13 -7.97 -12.12 -12.50
C GLY A 13 -7.13 -10.89 -12.88
N LEU A 14 -7.60 -10.09 -13.86
CA LEU A 14 -6.93 -8.85 -14.25
C LEU A 14 -6.98 -7.77 -13.16
N ILE A 15 -8.09 -7.63 -12.46
CA ILE A 15 -8.23 -6.67 -11.35
C ILE A 15 -7.27 -7.06 -10.22
N THR A 16 -7.32 -8.32 -9.77
CA THR A 16 -6.46 -8.81 -8.68
C THR A 16 -4.98 -8.77 -9.08
N GLY A 17 -4.66 -9.23 -10.29
CA GLY A 17 -3.31 -9.17 -10.84
C GLY A 17 -2.81 -7.74 -11.00
N GLY A 18 -3.69 -6.80 -11.39
CA GLY A 18 -3.39 -5.38 -11.47
C GLY A 18 -3.05 -4.77 -10.11
N ILE A 19 -3.78 -5.13 -9.05
CA ILE A 19 -3.47 -4.69 -7.67
C ILE A 19 -2.08 -5.18 -7.27
N TYR A 20 -1.77 -6.47 -7.47
CA TYR A 20 -0.44 -7.00 -7.17
C TYR A 20 0.67 -6.39 -8.03
N ALA A 21 0.40 -6.14 -9.32
CA ALA A 21 1.33 -5.47 -10.21
C ALA A 21 1.61 -4.03 -9.75
N LEU A 22 0.60 -3.28 -9.32
CA LEU A 22 0.78 -1.92 -8.80
C LEU A 22 1.64 -1.91 -7.52
N VAL A 23 1.37 -2.85 -6.60
CA VAL A 23 2.19 -3.01 -5.37
C VAL A 23 3.64 -3.34 -5.74
N ALA A 24 3.85 -4.30 -6.64
CA ALA A 24 5.18 -4.70 -7.08
C ALA A 24 5.91 -3.55 -7.82
N LEU A 25 5.21 -2.79 -8.66
CA LEU A 25 5.75 -1.64 -9.37
C LEU A 25 6.20 -0.54 -8.40
N GLY A 26 5.47 -0.31 -7.31
CA GLY A 26 5.86 0.63 -6.26
C GLY A 26 7.21 0.26 -5.61
N LEU A 27 7.35 -1.00 -5.20
CA LEU A 27 8.61 -1.51 -4.65
C LEU A 27 9.74 -1.50 -5.70
N ASN A 28 9.44 -1.87 -6.94
CA ASN A 28 10.40 -1.85 -8.04
C ASN A 28 10.93 -0.44 -8.31
N LEU A 29 10.05 0.57 -8.37
CA LEU A 29 10.45 1.96 -8.55
C LEU A 29 11.31 2.46 -7.39
N GLN A 30 10.95 2.09 -6.16
CA GLN A 30 11.71 2.46 -4.97
C GLN A 30 13.14 1.87 -5.00
N TYR A 31 13.26 0.57 -5.30
CA TYR A 31 14.54 -0.12 -5.39
C TYR A 31 15.35 0.30 -6.63
N GLY A 32 14.70 0.48 -7.78
CA GLY A 32 15.35 0.84 -9.04
C GLY A 32 16.02 2.22 -9.01
N LEU A 33 15.45 3.16 -8.26
CA LEU A 33 16.00 4.51 -8.13
C LEU A 33 16.98 4.63 -6.96
N MET A 34 16.61 4.12 -5.78
CA MET A 34 17.41 4.33 -4.57
C MET A 34 18.38 3.18 -4.28
N ARG A 35 18.20 2.00 -4.90
CA ARG A 35 18.94 0.77 -4.57
C ARG A 35 18.79 0.32 -3.12
N ILE A 36 17.73 0.75 -2.43
CA ILE A 36 17.43 0.32 -1.07
C ILE A 36 16.25 -0.64 -1.10
N LEU A 37 16.46 -1.87 -0.63
CA LEU A 37 15.37 -2.82 -0.44
C LEU A 37 14.55 -2.41 0.78
N ASN A 38 13.46 -1.67 0.55
CA ASN A 38 12.58 -1.21 1.61
C ASN A 38 11.55 -2.29 1.98
N ILE A 39 11.87 -3.10 2.99
CA ILE A 39 10.95 -4.14 3.49
C ILE A 39 9.73 -3.54 4.22
N ALA A 40 9.81 -2.29 4.71
CA ALA A 40 8.66 -1.59 5.30
C ALA A 40 7.61 -1.12 4.29
N HIS A 41 7.79 -1.40 2.99
CA HIS A 41 6.83 -1.01 1.96
C HIS A 41 5.40 -1.49 2.26
N GLY A 42 5.25 -2.73 2.75
CA GLY A 42 3.96 -3.28 3.16
C GLY A 42 3.28 -2.50 4.28
N GLU A 43 4.05 -1.96 5.21
CA GLU A 43 3.52 -1.17 6.33
C GLU A 43 2.93 0.16 5.86
N PHE A 44 3.52 0.80 4.84
CA PHE A 44 2.94 2.01 4.26
C PHE A 44 1.63 1.74 3.51
N LEU A 45 1.52 0.59 2.85
CA LEU A 45 0.26 0.13 2.26
C LEU A 45 -0.80 -0.08 3.35
N MET A 46 -0.41 -0.70 4.47
CA MET A 46 -1.27 -0.87 5.63
C MET A 46 -1.75 0.47 6.19
N VAL A 47 -0.88 1.46 6.34
CA VAL A 47 -1.28 2.82 6.79
C VAL A 47 -2.35 3.41 5.86
N GLY A 48 -2.17 3.31 4.54
CA GLY A 48 -3.18 3.78 3.58
C GLY A 48 -4.53 3.06 3.71
N ALA A 49 -4.50 1.74 3.94
CA ALA A 49 -5.69 0.94 4.16
C ALA A 49 -6.41 1.34 5.46
N TYR A 50 -5.67 1.54 6.57
CA TYR A 50 -6.23 2.00 7.85
C TYR A 50 -6.82 3.41 7.78
N LEU A 51 -6.15 4.35 7.09
CA LEU A 51 -6.69 5.70 6.88
C LEU A 51 -8.02 5.64 6.12
N THR A 52 -8.08 4.83 5.06
CA THR A 52 -9.29 4.66 4.25
C THR A 52 -10.41 3.99 5.04
N TRP A 53 -10.09 2.92 5.78
CA TRP A 53 -11.05 2.24 6.66
C TRP A 53 -11.57 3.15 7.77
N MET A 54 -10.70 3.91 8.44
CA MET A 54 -11.09 4.85 9.49
C MET A 54 -12.07 5.89 8.95
N VAL A 55 -11.79 6.46 7.79
CA VAL A 55 -12.64 7.49 7.19
C VAL A 55 -13.99 6.93 6.75
N GLN A 56 -13.99 5.74 6.14
CA GLN A 56 -15.24 5.09 5.73
C GLN A 56 -16.11 4.73 6.95
N THR A 57 -15.53 4.15 7.99
CA THR A 57 -16.29 3.69 9.18
C THR A 57 -16.74 4.82 10.08
N SER A 58 -15.96 5.90 10.19
CA SER A 58 -16.26 7.03 11.08
C SER A 58 -17.16 8.07 10.43
N PHE A 59 -16.99 8.33 9.12
CA PHE A 59 -17.68 9.41 8.41
C PHE A 59 -18.62 8.93 7.31
N GLY A 60 -18.62 7.63 6.98
CA GLY A 60 -19.44 7.09 5.89
C GLY A 60 -19.00 7.55 4.49
N LEU A 61 -17.80 8.15 4.36
CA LEU A 61 -17.31 8.65 3.08
C LEU A 61 -16.87 7.50 2.17
N SER A 62 -17.06 7.68 0.87
CA SER A 62 -16.65 6.69 -0.14
C SER A 62 -15.12 6.49 -0.09
N PRO A 63 -14.65 5.23 -0.02
CA PRO A 63 -13.23 4.89 -0.14
C PRO A 63 -12.56 5.40 -1.43
N LEU A 64 -13.33 5.58 -2.51
CA LEU A 64 -12.79 6.12 -3.77
C LEU A 64 -12.34 7.58 -3.60
N LEU A 65 -13.01 8.36 -2.75
CA LEU A 65 -12.60 9.73 -2.43
C LEU A 65 -11.29 9.78 -1.63
N MET A 66 -10.97 8.69 -0.93
CA MET A 66 -9.71 8.57 -0.19
C MET A 66 -8.52 8.33 -1.10
N VAL A 67 -8.69 7.95 -2.38
CA VAL A 67 -7.56 7.74 -3.31
C VAL A 67 -6.63 8.97 -3.39
N PRO A 68 -7.12 10.19 -3.75
CA PRO A 68 -6.26 11.38 -3.78
C PRO A 68 -5.79 11.82 -2.39
N VAL A 69 -6.61 11.64 -1.36
CA VAL A 69 -6.27 12.05 0.02
C VAL A 69 -5.14 11.17 0.58
N SER A 70 -5.28 9.84 0.48
CA SER A 70 -4.28 8.86 0.88
C SER A 70 -2.99 9.02 0.08
N PHE A 71 -3.08 9.35 -1.22
CA PHE A 71 -1.90 9.69 -2.02
C PHE A 71 -1.14 10.89 -1.42
N LEU A 72 -1.82 11.99 -1.12
CA LEU A 72 -1.18 13.18 -0.56
C LEU A 72 -0.62 12.93 0.86
N LEU A 73 -1.35 12.21 1.70
CA LEU A 73 -0.92 11.89 3.06
C LEU A 73 0.30 10.95 3.06
N LEU A 74 0.27 9.88 2.26
CA LEU A 74 1.42 8.97 2.15
C LEU A 74 2.60 9.59 1.42
N MET A 75 2.37 10.51 0.48
CA MET A 75 3.44 11.30 -0.12
C MET A 75 4.11 12.18 0.95
N ALA A 76 3.33 12.88 1.78
CA ALA A 76 3.87 13.69 2.87
C ALA A 76 4.64 12.83 3.89
N LEU A 77 4.10 11.67 4.26
CA LEU A 77 4.78 10.70 5.13
C LEU A 77 6.09 10.20 4.50
N GLY A 78 6.06 9.84 3.21
CA GLY A 78 7.23 9.39 2.46
C GLY A 78 8.31 10.46 2.38
N LEU A 79 7.94 11.72 2.17
CA LEU A 79 8.87 12.87 2.20
C LEU A 79 9.48 13.06 3.59
N ALA A 80 8.67 12.93 4.66
CA ALA A 80 9.16 13.02 6.03
C ALA A 80 10.18 11.90 6.34
N VAL A 81 9.84 10.65 6.00
CA VAL A 81 10.75 9.49 6.16
C VAL A 81 12.02 9.67 5.32
N HIS A 82 11.89 10.15 4.08
CA HIS A 82 13.04 10.42 3.23
C HIS A 82 13.94 11.48 3.88
N TRP A 83 13.39 12.59 4.35
CA TRP A 83 14.18 13.68 4.94
C TRP A 83 14.84 13.30 6.27
N LEU A 84 14.12 12.56 7.13
CA LEU A 84 14.60 12.16 8.46
C LEU A 84 15.60 11.01 8.40
N CYS A 85 15.36 10.01 7.54
CA CYS A 85 16.12 8.77 7.52
C CYS A 85 17.03 8.69 6.28
N PHE A 86 16.44 8.58 5.09
CA PHE A 86 17.19 8.21 3.89
C PHE A 86 18.16 9.30 3.41
N ARG A 87 17.77 10.58 3.49
CA ARG A 87 18.65 11.71 3.15
C ARG A 87 19.92 11.72 4.00
N ARG A 88 19.79 11.50 5.31
CA ARG A 88 20.94 11.41 6.22
C ARG A 88 21.79 10.17 5.92
N LEU A 89 21.13 9.07 5.59
CA LEU A 89 21.81 7.83 5.24
C LEU A 89 22.67 7.98 3.98
N THR A 90 22.14 8.61 2.94
CA THR A 90 22.88 8.89 1.70
C THR A 90 24.06 9.81 1.96
N ALA A 91 23.91 10.83 2.82
CA ALA A 91 24.98 11.77 3.13
C ALA A 91 26.14 11.18 3.98
N THR A 92 25.90 10.09 4.71
CA THR A 92 26.86 9.52 5.69
C THR A 92 27.42 8.17 5.28
N SER A 93 26.97 7.60 4.16
CA SER A 93 27.41 6.28 3.70
C SER A 93 28.59 6.41 2.73
N PRO A 94 29.76 5.83 3.04
CA PRO A 94 30.97 6.02 2.22
C PRO A 94 30.87 5.33 0.85
N ASN A 95 30.30 4.12 0.85
CA ASN A 95 30.19 3.24 -0.31
C ASN A 95 28.77 2.66 -0.39
N LEU A 96 28.43 2.14 -1.56
CA LEU A 96 27.11 1.59 -1.85
C LEU A 96 26.74 0.40 -0.94
N ASP A 97 27.64 -0.56 -0.72
CA ASP A 97 27.32 -1.77 0.07
C ASP A 97 26.92 -1.41 1.52
N ILE A 98 27.59 -0.41 2.10
CA ILE A 98 27.28 0.11 3.44
C ILE A 98 25.93 0.84 3.42
N PHE A 99 25.64 1.58 2.35
CA PHE A 99 24.37 2.26 2.18
C PHE A 99 23.20 1.27 2.08
N GLU A 100 23.35 0.20 1.30
CA GLU A 100 22.33 -0.86 1.16
C GLU A 100 22.10 -1.58 2.51
N ALA A 101 23.17 -1.96 3.21
CA ALA A 101 23.09 -2.62 4.52
C ALA A 101 22.43 -1.74 5.59
N ARG A 102 22.80 -0.46 5.67
CA ARG A 102 22.16 0.48 6.60
C ARG A 102 20.73 0.80 6.19
N GLY A 103 20.43 0.84 4.89
CA GLY A 103 19.08 1.05 4.36
C GLY A 103 18.14 -0.06 4.77
N LEU A 104 18.59 -1.32 4.74
CA LEU A 104 17.87 -2.48 5.26
C LEU A 104 17.59 -2.35 6.77
N MET A 105 18.57 -1.95 7.58
CA MET A 105 18.37 -1.74 9.03
C MET A 105 17.34 -0.64 9.31
N VAL A 106 17.39 0.46 8.56
CA VAL A 106 16.39 1.55 8.64
C VAL A 106 15.01 1.05 8.24
N ALA A 107 14.90 0.33 7.13
CA ALA A 107 13.63 -0.24 6.68
C ALA A 107 13.05 -1.21 7.71
N PHE A 108 13.88 -2.05 8.33
CA PHE A 108 13.44 -2.96 9.39
C PHE A 108 12.95 -2.21 10.63
N GLY A 109 13.67 -1.17 11.06
CA GLY A 109 13.25 -0.30 12.16
C GLY A 109 11.93 0.42 11.86
N LEU A 110 11.76 0.95 10.63
CA LEU A 110 10.52 1.55 10.18
C LEU A 110 9.37 0.54 10.16
N MET A 111 9.64 -0.70 9.75
CA MET A 111 8.63 -1.75 9.71
C MET A 111 8.03 -1.96 11.10
N PHE A 112 8.86 -2.23 12.11
CA PHE A 112 8.36 -2.39 13.48
C PHE A 112 7.74 -1.12 14.03
N LEU A 113 8.32 0.05 13.74
CA LEU A 113 7.78 1.30 14.23
C LEU A 113 6.35 1.52 13.72
N VAL A 114 6.13 1.42 12.41
CA VAL A 114 4.81 1.61 11.82
C VAL A 114 3.84 0.52 12.29
N GLN A 115 4.27 -0.74 12.29
CA GLN A 115 3.45 -1.86 12.74
C GLN A 115 2.98 -1.68 14.19
N ASN A 116 3.89 -1.31 15.11
CA ASN A 116 3.55 -1.10 16.51
C ASN A 116 2.70 0.14 16.72
N LEU A 117 2.92 1.22 15.97
CA LEU A 117 2.08 2.43 16.04
C LEU A 117 0.65 2.13 15.61
N ILE A 118 0.47 1.38 14.52
CA ILE A 118 -0.86 0.95 14.06
C ILE A 118 -1.50 0.00 15.08
N SER A 119 -0.74 -0.98 15.58
CA SER A 119 -1.26 -1.93 16.59
C SER A 119 -1.66 -1.23 17.90
N TRP A 120 -0.89 -0.22 18.32
CA TRP A 120 -1.23 0.59 19.49
C TRP A 120 -2.47 1.44 19.29
N ALA A 121 -2.65 2.03 18.09
CA ALA A 121 -3.79 2.89 17.80
C ALA A 121 -5.09 2.15 17.48
N TRP A 122 -5.02 0.98 16.82
CA TRP A 122 -6.21 0.25 16.30
C TRP A 122 -6.32 -1.23 16.70
N GLY A 123 -5.34 -1.76 17.41
CA GLY A 123 -5.26 -3.18 17.80
C GLY A 123 -4.65 -4.08 16.72
N GLY A 124 -4.58 -5.38 16.99
CA GLY A 124 -4.05 -6.40 16.07
C GLY A 124 -5.14 -7.17 15.29
N GLU A 125 -6.38 -6.70 15.33
CA GLU A 125 -7.52 -7.38 14.70
C GLU A 125 -7.63 -7.06 13.21
N LEU A 126 -8.15 -8.00 12.42
CA LEU A 126 -8.46 -7.75 11.01
C LEU A 126 -9.59 -6.73 10.91
N ARG A 127 -9.32 -5.60 10.26
CA ARG A 127 -10.29 -4.54 10.00
C ARG A 127 -10.66 -4.51 8.53
N GLY A 128 -11.94 -4.32 8.25
CA GLY A 128 -12.49 -4.19 6.90
C GLY A 128 -13.76 -3.37 6.92
N TYR A 129 -14.23 -3.00 5.73
CA TYR A 129 -15.50 -2.32 5.53
C TYR A 129 -16.21 -2.91 4.31
N ASP A 130 -17.53 -2.82 4.31
CA ASP A 130 -18.35 -3.17 3.16
C ASP A 130 -18.50 -1.94 2.25
N TYR A 131 -18.07 -2.08 1.00
CA TYR A 131 -18.24 -1.06 -0.04
C TYR A 131 -18.50 -1.75 -1.37
N LEU A 132 -19.45 -1.21 -2.14
CA LEU A 132 -19.86 -1.77 -3.43
C LEU A 132 -20.11 -3.29 -3.37
N THR A 133 -20.79 -3.77 -2.33
CA THR A 133 -21.09 -5.20 -2.16
C THR A 133 -22.13 -5.75 -3.13
N GLN A 134 -22.75 -4.88 -3.94
CA GLN A 134 -23.69 -5.27 -4.98
C GLN A 134 -22.95 -5.47 -6.30
N PRO A 135 -22.98 -6.68 -6.91
CA PRO A 135 -22.30 -6.94 -8.16
C PRO A 135 -22.81 -6.07 -9.30
N VAL A 136 -21.90 -5.51 -10.09
CA VAL A 136 -22.26 -4.80 -11.31
C VAL A 136 -22.49 -5.83 -12.41
N GLN A 137 -23.70 -5.83 -12.99
CA GLN A 137 -24.04 -6.74 -14.08
C GLN A 137 -23.82 -6.05 -15.43
N PHE A 138 -23.00 -6.66 -16.29
CA PHE A 138 -22.78 -6.16 -17.65
C PHE A 138 -22.76 -7.33 -18.64
N GLY A 139 -23.66 -7.30 -19.64
CA GLY A 139 -23.70 -8.30 -20.71
C GLY A 139 -23.96 -9.75 -20.27
N GLY A 140 -24.62 -9.96 -19.13
CA GLY A 140 -24.85 -11.30 -18.56
C GLY A 140 -23.70 -11.86 -17.72
N ALA A 141 -22.60 -11.10 -17.57
CA ALA A 141 -21.55 -11.36 -16.59
C ALA A 141 -21.77 -10.50 -15.33
N GLN A 142 -21.40 -11.04 -14.16
CA GLN A 142 -21.40 -10.32 -12.91
C GLN A 142 -19.96 -9.95 -12.56
N PHE A 143 -19.73 -8.73 -12.11
CA PHE A 143 -18.42 -8.27 -11.67
C PHE A 143 -18.52 -7.91 -10.19
N ALA A 144 -17.57 -8.39 -9.39
CA ALA A 144 -17.35 -7.86 -8.05
C ALA A 144 -17.09 -6.36 -8.18
N ALA A 145 -17.83 -5.56 -7.42
CA ALA A 145 -17.76 -4.10 -7.48
C ALA A 145 -16.82 -3.52 -6.43
#